data_AF-A0A527Q1F8-F1
#
_entry.id   AF-A0A527Q1F8-F1
#
_cell.length_a   1.000
_cell.length_b   1.000
_cell.length_c   1.000
_cell.angle_alpha   90.00
_cell.angle_beta   90.00
_cell.angle_gamma   90.00
#
_symmetry.space_group_name_H-M   'P 1'
#
loop_
_entity.id
_entity.type
_entity.pdbx_description
1 polymer ?
#
loop_
_entity_poly.entity_id
_entity_poly.type
_entity_poly.pdbx_seq_one_letter_code
_entity_poly.pdbx_strand_id
1 'polypeptide(L)'
;MIFPVCSPAYLLSHSAPQAVEDLVHHQLIHSSDAYRKRMDWSEWVELAGGDASEIKPNIVFNDSQLTLQAALAGEGIALGWSLTAHHLVKNRLLVKPLPTE
;
A
#
# COMPACT_ATOMS: atom_id res chain seq x y z
N MET A 1 7.76 4.00 10.37
CA MET A 1 6.70 4.74 9.62
C MET A 1 6.14 3.80 8.57
N ILE A 2 4.82 3.76 8.40
CA ILE A 2 4.15 2.90 7.42
C ILE A 2 3.48 3.81 6.38
N PHE A 3 3.60 3.46 5.11
CA PHE A 3 3.06 4.27 4.01
C PHE A 3 2.74 3.40 2.79
N PRO A 4 1.82 3.83 1.91
CA PRO A 4 1.46 3.12 0.70
C PRO A 4 2.64 3.05 -0.27
N VAL A 5 2.82 1.90 -0.89
CA VAL A 5 3.83 1.65 -1.93
C VAL A 5 3.27 0.76 -3.02
N CYS A 6 3.71 1.01 -4.26
CA CYS A 6 3.42 0.15 -5.41
C CYS A 6 4.60 0.19 -6.40
N SER A 7 4.65 -0.72 -7.37
CA SER A 7 5.64 -0.63 -8.43
C SER A 7 5.33 0.54 -9.38
N PRO A 8 6.35 1.16 -10.00
CA PRO A 8 6.12 2.15 -11.05
C PRO A 8 5.25 1.62 -12.20
N ALA A 9 5.40 0.33 -12.53
CA ALA A 9 4.62 -0.32 -13.58
C ALA A 9 3.13 -0.36 -13.25
N TYR A 10 2.75 -0.54 -11.98
CA TYR A 10 1.36 -0.49 -11.56
C TYR A 10 0.71 0.88 -11.86
N LEU A 11 1.44 1.98 -11.60
CA LEU A 11 0.96 3.35 -11.88
C LEU A 11 0.96 3.73 -13.37
N LEU A 12 1.67 2.98 -14.22
CA LEU A 12 1.55 3.15 -15.67
C LEU A 12 0.24 2.56 -16.19
N SER A 13 -0.23 1.49 -15.55
CA SER A 13 -1.47 0.80 -15.92
C SER A 13 -2.70 1.35 -15.19
N HIS A 14 -2.52 2.02 -14.05
CA HIS A 14 -3.58 2.61 -13.23
C HIS A 14 -3.22 4.06 -12.91
N SER A 15 -4.11 5.01 -13.20
CA SER A 15 -3.92 6.41 -12.87
C SER A 15 -3.55 6.59 -11.40
N ALA A 16 -2.51 7.39 -11.11
CA ALA A 16 -2.08 7.59 -9.73
C ALA A 16 -3.17 8.27 -8.87
N PRO A 17 -3.43 7.78 -7.66
CA PRO A 17 -4.41 8.39 -6.77
C PRO A 17 -3.95 9.79 -6.37
N GLN A 18 -4.87 10.76 -6.39
CA GLN A 18 -4.60 12.14 -6.00
C GLN A 18 -4.96 12.40 -4.53
N ALA A 19 -5.88 11.61 -3.99
CA ALA A 19 -6.31 11.66 -2.60
C ALA A 19 -6.40 10.26 -1.98
N VAL A 20 -6.55 10.19 -0.66
CA VAL A 20 -6.65 8.92 0.07
C VAL A 20 -7.92 8.17 -0.34
N GLU A 21 -8.98 8.89 -0.67
CA GLU A 21 -10.27 8.37 -1.11
C GLU A 21 -10.16 7.61 -2.44
N ASP A 22 -9.24 8.02 -3.32
CA ASP A 22 -9.03 7.36 -4.62
C ASP A 22 -8.49 5.92 -4.46
N LEU A 23 -7.97 5.55 -3.28
CA LEU A 23 -7.51 4.20 -3.00
C LEU A 23 -8.61 3.14 -3.16
N VAL A 24 -9.89 3.52 -3.05
CA VAL A 24 -11.03 2.63 -3.32
C VAL A 24 -11.04 2.10 -4.75
N HIS A 25 -10.42 2.81 -5.69
CA HIS A 25 -10.33 2.44 -7.10
C HIS A 25 -9.11 1.57 -7.43
N HIS A 26 -8.29 1.24 -6.44
CA HIS A 26 -7.07 0.48 -6.63
C HIS A 26 -7.13 -0.91 -5.99
N GLN A 27 -6.32 -1.84 -6.51
CA GLN A 27 -6.05 -3.07 -5.79
C GLN A 27 -5.21 -2.77 -4.55
N LEU A 28 -5.81 -3.01 -3.38
CA LEU A 28 -5.15 -2.85 -2.09
C LEU A 28 -4.71 -4.22 -1.56
N ILE A 29 -3.43 -4.33 -1.22
CA ILE A 29 -2.78 -5.52 -0.70
C ILE A 29 -2.57 -5.33 0.80
N HIS A 30 -3.06 -6.26 1.60
CA HIS A 30 -2.95 -6.26 3.05
C HIS A 30 -2.13 -7.45 3.55
N SER A 31 -1.40 -7.24 4.66
CA SER A 31 -0.70 -8.29 5.38
C SER A 31 -1.41 -8.55 6.71
N SER A 32 -2.09 -9.70 6.83
CA SER A 32 -2.72 -10.14 8.07
C SER A 32 -1.79 -11.10 8.81
N ASP A 33 -1.37 -10.78 10.02
CA ASP A 33 -0.52 -11.65 10.85
C ASP A 33 -1.32 -12.07 12.08
N ALA A 34 -1.59 -13.38 12.21
CA ALA A 34 -2.44 -13.92 13.28
C ALA A 34 -1.85 -13.71 14.68
N TYR A 35 -0.54 -13.48 14.79
CA TYR A 35 0.17 -13.32 16.06
C TYR A 35 0.57 -11.88 16.34
N ARG A 36 0.51 -11.00 15.34
CA ARG A 36 0.89 -9.59 15.46
C ARG A 36 -0.12 -8.71 14.74
N LYS A 37 -0.91 -7.96 15.51
CA LYS A 37 -1.75 -6.90 14.92
C LYS A 37 -0.84 -5.86 14.26
N ARG A 38 -0.98 -5.72 12.94
CA ARG A 38 -0.34 -4.66 12.15
C ARG A 38 -1.40 -3.64 11.77
N MET A 39 -0.96 -2.42 11.49
CA MET A 39 -1.85 -1.40 10.96
C MET A 39 -2.49 -1.90 9.67
N ASP A 40 -3.82 -1.86 9.64
CA ASP A 40 -4.60 -2.19 8.46
C ASP A 40 -4.89 -0.95 7.61
N TRP A 41 -5.55 -1.16 6.47
CA TRP A 41 -5.88 -0.07 5.56
C TRP A 41 -6.88 0.91 6.15
N SER A 42 -7.84 0.44 6.95
CA SER A 42 -8.83 1.30 7.59
C SER A 42 -8.17 2.22 8.60
N GLU A 43 -7.34 1.67 9.49
CA GLU A 43 -6.54 2.43 10.46
C GLU A 43 -5.60 3.42 9.75
N TRP A 44 -4.95 3.01 8.66
CA TRP A 44 -4.05 3.89 7.92
C TRP A 44 -4.79 5.06 7.26
N VAL A 45 -5.95 4.81 6.67
CA VAL A 45 -6.77 5.83 5.97
C VAL A 45 -7.32 6.85 6.97
N GLU A 46 -7.84 6.41 8.10
CA GLU A 46 -8.32 7.30 9.16
C GLU A 46 -7.19 8.20 9.68
N LEU A 47 -5.99 7.64 9.88
CA LEU A 47 -4.81 8.41 10.29
C LEU A 47 -4.32 9.39 9.22
N ALA A 48 -4.58 9.08 7.95
CA ALA A 48 -4.30 9.97 6.82
C ALA A 48 -5.40 11.04 6.61
N GLY A 49 -6.44 11.05 7.45
CA GLY A 49 -7.54 12.02 7.40
C GLY A 49 -8.67 11.69 6.42
N GLY A 50 -8.66 10.49 5.83
CA GLY A 50 -9.69 10.03 4.90
C GLY A 50 -10.80 9.20 5.56
N ASP A 51 -11.84 8.88 4.79
CA ASP A 51 -12.92 7.98 5.19
C ASP A 51 -12.59 6.53 4.81
N ALA A 52 -12.46 5.66 5.82
CA ALA A 52 -12.14 4.24 5.65
C ALA A 52 -13.35 3.36 5.29
N SER A 53 -14.58 3.90 5.28
CA SER A 53 -15.81 3.12 5.14
C SER A 53 -15.90 2.32 3.83
N GLU A 54 -15.31 2.84 2.76
CA GLU A 54 -15.27 2.19 1.45
C GLU A 54 -13.97 1.42 1.17
N ILE A 55 -12.96 1.54 2.04
CA ILE A 55 -11.63 0.98 1.81
C ILE A 55 -11.61 -0.50 2.16
N LYS A 56 -11.43 -1.33 1.14
CA LYS A 56 -11.41 -2.79 1.27
C LYS A 56 -10.16 -3.38 0.60
N PRO A 57 -9.28 -4.05 1.35
CA PRO A 57 -8.18 -4.79 0.74
C PRO A 57 -8.70 -5.97 -0.08
N ASN A 58 -8.26 -6.03 -1.33
CA ASN A 58 -8.68 -7.05 -2.30
C ASN A 58 -7.76 -8.28 -2.27
N ILE A 59 -6.51 -8.09 -1.83
CA ILE A 59 -5.51 -9.15 -1.70
C ILE A 59 -5.05 -9.19 -0.25
N VAL A 60 -5.11 -10.36 0.37
CA VAL A 60 -4.65 -10.55 1.76
C VAL A 60 -3.62 -11.66 1.79
N PHE A 61 -2.41 -11.32 2.24
CA PHE A 61 -1.36 -12.29 2.53
C PHE A 61 -1.20 -12.46 4.04
N ASN A 62 -0.72 -13.62 4.45
CA ASN A 62 -0.37 -13.89 5.85
C ASN A 62 1.05 -13.43 6.23
N ASP A 63 1.77 -12.81 5.28
CA ASP A 63 3.16 -12.43 5.43
C ASP A 63 3.45 -11.09 4.74
N SER A 64 4.18 -10.21 5.42
CA SER A 64 4.48 -8.87 4.91
C SER A 64 5.53 -8.82 3.80
N GLN A 65 6.43 -9.81 3.73
CA GLN A 65 7.36 -9.92 2.61
C GLN A 65 6.59 -10.31 1.35
N LEU A 66 5.65 -11.25 1.44
CA LEU A 66 4.77 -11.59 0.30
C LEU A 66 3.95 -10.39 -0.17
N THR A 67 3.38 -9.62 0.74
CA THR A 67 2.69 -8.35 0.42
C THR A 67 3.60 -7.38 -0.35
N LEU A 68 4.87 -7.25 0.06
CA LEU A 68 5.83 -6.37 -0.60
C LEU A 68 6.27 -6.91 -1.98
N GLN A 69 6.42 -8.22 -2.11
CA GLN A 69 6.72 -8.87 -3.40
C GLN A 69 5.57 -8.69 -4.38
N ALA A 70 4.31 -8.81 -3.94
CA ALA A 70 3.15 -8.56 -4.78
C ALA A 70 3.08 -7.10 -5.27
N ALA A 71 3.37 -6.13 -4.39
CA ALA A 71 3.48 -4.73 -4.80
C ALA A 71 4.60 -4.49 -5.82
N LEU A 72 5.76 -5.15 -5.65
CA LEU A 72 6.87 -5.13 -6.62
C LEU A 72 6.47 -5.73 -7.98
N ALA A 73 5.71 -6.82 -7.96
CA ALA A 73 5.17 -7.47 -9.16
C ALA A 73 4.09 -6.64 -9.87
N GLY A 74 3.58 -5.58 -9.23
CA GLY A 74 2.53 -4.72 -9.79
C GLY A 74 1.13 -5.27 -9.61
N GLU A 75 0.90 -6.10 -8.59
CA GLU A 75 -0.43 -6.63 -8.27
C GLU A 75 -1.32 -5.60 -7.57
N GLY A 76 -0.75 -4.50 -7.06
CA GLY A 76 -1.49 -3.49 -6.32
C GLY A 76 -0.64 -2.57 -5.47
N ILE A 77 -1.34 -1.80 -4.64
CA ILE A 77 -0.78 -0.92 -3.61
C ILE A 77 -0.74 -1.68 -2.29
N ALA A 78 0.41 -1.72 -1.64
CA ALA A 78 0.59 -2.31 -0.32
C ALA A 78 0.95 -1.25 0.73
N LEU A 79 0.68 -1.53 2.00
CA LEU A 79 1.26 -0.76 3.11
C LEU A 79 2.69 -1.26 3.38
N GLY A 80 3.67 -0.42 3.03
CA GLY A 80 5.09 -0.69 3.21
C GLY A 80 5.63 -0.13 4.53
N TRP A 81 6.35 -0.97 5.29
CA TRP A 81 7.09 -0.51 6.48
C TRP A 81 8.40 0.13 6.05
N SER A 82 8.72 1.29 6.65
CA SER A 82 9.90 2.08 6.30
C SER A 82 11.20 1.27 6.31
N LEU A 83 11.38 0.29 7.20
CA LEU A 83 12.64 -0.46 7.26
C LEU A 83 12.89 -1.32 6.01
N THR A 84 11.84 -1.94 5.47
CA THR A 84 11.94 -2.87 4.33
C THR A 84 11.69 -2.16 3.00
N ALA A 85 10.75 -1.21 2.97
CA ALA A 85 10.37 -0.51 1.75
C ALA A 85 11.34 0.62 1.38
N HIS A 86 12.08 1.19 2.34
CA HIS A 86 12.91 2.38 2.06
C HIS A 86 14.00 2.12 1.02
N HIS A 87 14.68 0.98 1.06
CA HIS A 87 15.68 0.65 0.03
C HIS A 87 15.05 0.48 -1.36
N LEU A 88 13.87 -0.15 -1.43
CA LEU A 88 13.14 -0.36 -2.68
C LEU A 88 12.65 0.96 -3.28
N VAL A 89 12.15 1.87 -2.43
CA VAL A 89 11.75 3.22 -2.85
C VAL A 89 12.96 4.03 -3.28
N LYS A 90 14.07 3.96 -2.54
CA LYS A 90 15.32 4.65 -2.89
C LYS A 90 15.85 4.21 -4.26
N ASN A 91 15.73 2.93 -4.60
CA ASN A 91 16.13 2.39 -5.90
C ASN A 91 15.03 2.47 -6.97
N ARG A 92 13.90 3.13 -6.70
CA ARG A 92 12.75 3.28 -7.62
C ARG A 92 12.11 1.95 -8.07
N LEU A 93 12.33 0.88 -7.31
CA LEU A 93 11.63 -0.40 -7.51
C LEU A 93 10.19 -0.32 -6.98
N LEU A 94 9.99 0.52 -5.95
CA LEU A 94 8.68 0.94 -5.46
C LEU A 94 8.60 2.46 -5.46
N VAL A 95 7.39 2.98 -5.48
CA VAL A 95 7.08 4.41 -5.37
C VAL A 95 5.93 4.61 -4.40
N LYS A 96 5.87 5.80 -3.81
CA LYS A 96 4.70 6.23 -3.05
C LYS A 96 3.63 6.68 -4.05
N PRO A 97 2.42 6.07 -4.05
CA PRO A 97 1.40 6.38 -5.04
C PRO A 97 0.65 7.68 -4.75
N LEU A 98 0.60 8.10 -3.48
CA LEU A 98 -0.06 9.33 -3.06
C LEU A 98 0.91 10.51 -3.06
N PRO A 99 0.42 11.73 -3.33
CA PRO A 99 1.21 12.94 -3.17
C PRO A 99 1.69 13.06 -1.71
N THR A 100 3.00 13.24 -1.53
CA THR A 100 3.55 13.71 -0.26
C THR A 100 3.30 15.20 -0.15
N GLU A 101 2.53 15.62 0.85
CA GLU A 101 2.56 17.00 1.35
C GLU A 101 3.99 17.42 1.76
#